data_AF-A0A941NS19-F1
#
_entry.id   AF-A0A941NS19-F1
#
_cell.length_a   1.000
_cell.length_b   1.000
_cell.length_c   1.000
_cell.angle_alpha   90.00
_cell.angle_beta   90.00
_cell.angle_gamma   90.00
#
_symmetry.space_group_name_H-M   'P 1'
#
loop_
_entity.id
_entity.type
_entity.pdbx_description
1 polymer ?
#
loop_
_entity_poly.entity_id
_entity_poly.type
_entity_poly.pdbx_seq_one_letter_code
_entity_poly.pdbx_strand_id
1 'polypeptide(L)'
;MSTYTATEILINATRVSPKKQADIYEFVLNESLHIIECVHVESLSQGIIYPVNNFRTSLQNVLFELNHVRVNPRLDNSFIIGQLTSALEKIGVNVYNTPRQESMTVCYKPLGEITENVRFYFTESGLCVFLCPNAKLKAVPTLIHRSFG
;
A
#
# COMPACT_ATOMS: atom_id res chain seq x y z
N MET A 1 24.03 13.03 17.66
CA MET A 1 23.22 11.79 17.78
C MET A 1 22.80 11.40 16.37
N SER A 2 23.22 10.24 15.86
CA SER A 2 22.73 9.75 14.56
C SER A 2 21.30 9.25 14.74
N THR A 3 20.33 9.98 14.23
CA THR A 3 18.95 9.52 14.11
C THR A 3 18.94 8.35 13.12
N TYR A 4 18.81 7.12 13.62
CA TYR A 4 18.67 5.94 12.77
C TYR A 4 17.33 6.04 12.03
N THR A 5 17.40 6.21 10.72
CA THR A 5 16.25 6.20 9.82
C THR A 5 15.80 4.77 9.55
N ALA A 6 14.51 4.49 9.70
CA ALA A 6 13.95 3.21 9.29
C ALA A 6 13.95 3.09 7.77
N THR A 7 14.41 1.94 7.28
CA THR A 7 14.48 1.62 5.85
C THR A 7 13.30 0.78 5.37
N GLU A 8 12.37 0.45 6.27
CA GLU A 8 11.31 -0.54 6.02
C GLU A 8 9.94 -0.07 6.52
N ILE A 9 8.89 -0.49 5.81
CA ILE A 9 7.48 -0.23 6.15
C ILE A 9 6.65 -1.48 5.86
N LEU A 10 5.66 -1.74 6.70
CA LEU A 10 4.75 -2.88 6.52
C LEU A 10 3.40 -2.37 5.99
N ILE A 11 2.92 -2.98 4.91
CA ILE A 11 1.57 -2.75 4.40
C ILE A 11 0.74 -4.02 4.56
N ASN A 12 -0.48 -3.87 5.06
CA ASN A 12 -1.46 -4.93 5.15
C ASN A 12 -2.48 -4.75 4.01
N ALA A 13 -2.77 -5.82 3.28
CA ALA A 13 -3.62 -5.76 2.11
C ALA A 13 -4.47 -7.02 1.95
N THR A 14 -5.64 -6.85 1.34
CA THR A 14 -6.54 -7.94 0.99
C THR A 14 -6.38 -8.26 -0.49
N ARG A 15 -6.18 -9.53 -0.83
CA ARG A 15 -6.16 -9.97 -2.22
C ARG A 15 -7.52 -9.73 -2.87
N VAL A 16 -7.54 -9.07 -4.02
CA VAL A 16 -8.76 -8.88 -4.80
C VAL A 16 -9.13 -10.19 -5.48
N SER A 17 -10.20 -10.83 -5.01
CA SER A 17 -10.70 -12.11 -5.52
C SER A 17 -12.20 -12.06 -5.81
N PRO A 18 -12.67 -12.67 -6.91
CA PRO A 18 -14.11 -12.78 -7.18
C PRO A 18 -14.88 -13.57 -6.11
N LYS A 19 -14.18 -14.44 -5.36
CA LYS A 19 -14.79 -15.39 -4.42
C LYS A 19 -15.18 -14.78 -3.06
N LYS A 20 -14.98 -13.47 -2.84
CA LYS A 20 -15.29 -12.73 -1.59
C LYS A 20 -14.69 -13.30 -0.30
N GLN A 21 -13.76 -14.25 -0.38
CA GLN A 21 -12.99 -14.69 0.77
C GLN A 21 -11.92 -13.64 1.07
N ALA A 22 -11.85 -13.19 2.32
CA ALA A 22 -10.80 -12.29 2.78
C ALA A 22 -9.49 -13.06 2.88
N ASP A 23 -8.63 -12.88 1.88
CA ASP A 23 -7.30 -13.47 1.79
C ASP A 23 -6.29 -12.33 2.04
N ILE A 24 -5.75 -12.28 3.27
CA ILE A 24 -5.04 -11.13 3.82
C ILE A 24 -3.54 -11.41 3.81
N TYR A 25 -2.77 -10.42 3.39
CA TYR A 25 -1.31 -10.46 3.35
C TYR A 25 -0.71 -9.25 4.05
N GLU A 26 0.47 -9.45 4.62
CA GLU A 26 1.35 -8.36 5.05
C GLU A 26 2.62 -8.40 4.23
N PHE A 27 3.02 -7.23 3.73
CA PHE A 27 4.21 -7.05 2.90
C PHE A 27 5.16 -6.07 3.58
N VAL A 28 6.45 -6.43 3.66
CA VAL A 28 7.50 -5.52 4.09
C VAL A 28 8.13 -4.90 2.85
N LEU A 29 8.15 -3.56 2.80
CA LEU A 29 8.71 -2.78 1.71
C LEU A 29 9.94 -2.04 2.20
N ASN A 30 10.98 -1.96 1.36
CA ASN A 30 12.15 -1.12 1.63
C ASN A 30 11.93 0.35 1.20
N GLU A 31 12.95 1.18 1.37
CA GLU A 31 12.97 2.61 0.97
C GLU A 31 12.69 2.90 -0.51
N SER A 32 12.93 1.92 -1.38
CA SER A 32 12.61 1.99 -2.80
C SER A 32 11.24 1.38 -3.12
N LEU A 33 10.40 1.14 -2.10
CA LEU A 33 9.09 0.50 -2.19
C LEU A 33 9.12 -0.88 -2.86
N HIS A 34 10.24 -1.59 -2.74
CA HIS A 34 10.34 -2.98 -3.18
C HIS A 34 9.92 -3.91 -2.04
N ILE A 35 9.11 -4.91 -2.37
CA ILE A 35 8.71 -5.95 -1.44
C ILE A 35 9.90 -6.89 -1.18
N ILE A 36 10.31 -6.95 0.07
CA ILE A 36 11.41 -7.79 0.55
C ILE A 36 10.90 -9.02 1.30
N GLU A 37 9.74 -8.92 1.95
CA GLU A 37 9.10 -10.03 2.66
C GLU A 37 7.58 -10.01 2.49
N CYS A 38 6.97 -11.18 2.58
CA CYS A 38 5.52 -11.38 2.47
C CYS A 38 5.06 -12.53 3.36
N VAL A 39 3.96 -12.30 4.06
CA VAL A 39 3.28 -13.31 4.87
C VAL A 39 1.78 -13.33 4.56
N HIS A 40 1.19 -14.51 4.59
CA HIS A 40 -0.26 -14.70 4.58
C HIS A 40 -0.78 -14.72 6.02
N VAL A 41 -1.86 -14.00 6.28
CA VAL A 41 -2.45 -13.81 7.60
C VAL A 41 -3.82 -14.44 7.64
N GLU A 42 -3.97 -15.51 8.43
CA GLU A 42 -5.29 -16.08 8.70
C GLU A 42 -5.97 -15.35 9.85
N SER A 43 -7.20 -14.90 9.60
CA SER A 43 -8.05 -14.21 10.59
C SER A 43 -8.62 -15.20 11.61
N LEU A 44 -7.77 -15.69 12.51
CA LEU A 44 -8.17 -16.29 13.78
C LEU A 44 -7.93 -15.27 14.90
N SER A 45 -8.59 -15.43 16.05
CA SER A 45 -8.50 -14.53 17.21
C SER A 45 -7.08 -14.29 17.75
N GLN A 46 -6.09 -15.07 17.30
CA GLN A 46 -4.66 -14.93 17.62
C GLN A 46 -3.77 -14.70 16.38
N GLY A 47 -4.33 -14.69 15.17
CA GLY A 47 -3.64 -14.46 13.89
C GLY A 47 -2.50 -15.45 13.61
N ILE A 48 -2.74 -16.49 12.81
CA ILE A 48 -1.63 -17.34 12.35
C ILE A 48 -0.99 -16.67 11.13
N ILE A 49 0.32 -16.47 11.20
CA ILE A 49 1.13 -15.85 10.15
C ILE A 49 1.92 -16.96 9.43
N TYR A 50 1.76 -17.05 8.12
CA TYR A 50 2.43 -18.03 7.27
C TYR A 50 3.39 -17.32 6.31
N PRO A 51 4.71 -17.54 6.41
CA PRO A 51 5.67 -17.00 5.44
C PRO A 51 5.38 -17.47 4.01
N VAL A 52 5.39 -16.54 3.05
CA VAL A 52 5.21 -16.86 1.63
C VAL A 52 6.57 -16.78 0.93
N ASN A 53 7.38 -17.82 1.09
CA ASN A 53 8.79 -17.82 0.64
C ASN A 53 8.97 -17.55 -0.86
N ASN A 54 7.98 -17.86 -1.69
CA ASN A 54 8.00 -17.69 -3.14
C ASN A 54 7.07 -16.58 -3.64
N PHE A 55 6.76 -15.58 -2.81
CA PHE A 55 5.79 -14.53 -3.14
C PHE A 55 6.05 -13.82 -4.48
N ARG A 56 7.32 -13.68 -4.87
CA ARG A 56 7.71 -13.06 -6.15
C ARG A 56 7.20 -13.82 -7.36
N THR A 57 7.06 -15.13 -7.29
CA THR A 57 6.54 -15.93 -8.41
C THR A 57 5.05 -16.25 -8.25
N SER A 58 4.58 -16.43 -7.01
CA SER A 58 3.20 -16.85 -6.74
C SER A 58 2.20 -15.69 -6.69
N LEU A 59 2.65 -14.48 -6.37
CA LEU A 59 1.79 -13.32 -6.14
C LEU A 59 2.14 -12.11 -7.02
N GLN A 60 3.14 -12.22 -7.90
CA GLN A 60 3.44 -11.18 -8.89
C GLN A 60 2.20 -10.86 -9.73
N ASN A 61 2.00 -9.56 -10.01
CA ASN A 61 0.86 -9.05 -10.77
C ASN A 61 -0.52 -9.41 -10.19
N VAL A 62 -0.58 -10.00 -8.99
CA VAL A 62 -1.83 -10.19 -8.27
C VAL A 62 -2.25 -8.84 -7.70
N LEU A 63 -3.56 -8.56 -7.82
CA LEU A 63 -4.13 -7.31 -7.36
C LEU A 63 -4.49 -7.40 -5.87
N PHE A 64 -4.06 -6.41 -5.12
CA PHE A 64 -4.33 -6.26 -3.70
C PHE A 64 -5.01 -4.91 -3.42
N GLU A 65 -5.85 -4.88 -2.41
CA GLU A 65 -6.46 -3.67 -1.86
C GLU A 65 -5.78 -3.34 -0.52
N LEU A 66 -5.22 -2.15 -0.41
CA LEU A 66 -4.51 -1.67 0.76
C LEU A 66 -5.50 -1.45 1.91
N ASN A 67 -5.29 -2.14 3.02
CA ASN A 67 -6.13 -1.99 4.22
C ASN A 67 -5.53 -0.94 5.16
N HIS A 68 -4.27 -1.13 5.55
CA HIS A 68 -3.58 -0.21 6.46
C HIS A 68 -2.06 -0.35 6.35
N VAL A 69 -1.35 0.62 6.91
CA VAL A 69 0.11 0.71 6.88
C VAL A 69 0.65 0.82 8.30
N ARG A 70 1.75 0.12 8.60
CA ARG A 70 2.45 0.10 9.89
C ARG A 70 3.93 0.40 9.70
N VAL A 71 4.53 1.08 10.68
CA VAL A 71 5.95 1.45 10.69
C VAL A 71 6.61 1.01 12.00
N ASN A 72 7.95 0.97 12.06
CA ASN A 72 8.66 0.62 13.29
C ASN A 72 8.64 1.80 14.28
N PRO A 73 7.92 1.69 15.40
CA PRO A 73 7.72 2.80 16.32
C PRO A 73 8.97 3.12 17.16
N ARG A 74 10.09 2.43 17.01
CA ARG A 74 11.32 2.73 17.77
C ARG A 74 12.34 3.52 16.97
N LEU A 75 12.03 3.81 15.71
CA LEU A 75 12.93 4.44 14.75
C LEU A 75 12.29 5.69 14.13
N ASP A 76 13.12 6.55 13.54
CA ASP A 76 12.61 7.64 12.73
C ASP A 76 12.17 7.10 11.36
N ASN A 77 10.86 7.02 11.13
CA ASN A 77 10.29 6.55 9.86
C ASN A 77 9.99 7.67 8.87
N SER A 78 10.38 8.92 9.14
CA SER A 78 9.98 10.08 8.34
C SER A 78 10.33 9.93 6.86
N PHE A 79 11.49 9.35 6.56
CA PHE A 79 11.94 9.12 5.19
C PHE A 79 11.05 8.12 4.44
N ILE A 80 10.88 6.90 4.97
CA ILE A 80 10.07 5.86 4.32
C ILE A 80 8.60 6.26 4.22
N ILE A 81 8.06 6.97 5.22
CA ILE A 81 6.72 7.57 5.18
C ILE A 81 6.62 8.58 4.04
N GLY A 82 7.62 9.44 3.89
CA GLY A 82 7.67 10.41 2.79
C GLY A 82 7.65 9.74 1.42
N GLN A 83 8.40 8.65 1.25
CA GLN A 83 8.43 7.88 -0.01
C GLN A 83 7.06 7.27 -0.34
N LEU A 84 6.43 6.61 0.64
CA LEU A 84 5.11 6.02 0.44
C LEU A 84 4.04 7.08 0.18
N THR A 85 4.05 8.17 0.96
CA THR A 85 3.09 9.27 0.79
C THR A 85 3.23 9.90 -0.59
N SER A 86 4.46 10.17 -1.05
CA SER A 86 4.69 10.69 -2.39
C SER A 86 4.20 9.73 -3.48
N ALA A 87 4.36 8.42 -3.30
CA ALA A 87 3.86 7.42 -4.24
C ALA A 87 2.31 7.42 -4.32
N LEU A 88 1.63 7.58 -3.19
CA LEU A 88 0.18 7.69 -3.11
C LEU A 88 -0.34 9.01 -3.71
N GLU A 89 0.32 10.13 -3.42
CA GLU A 89 -0.05 11.43 -3.98
C GLU A 89 0.07 11.47 -5.52
N LYS A 90 1.10 10.79 -6.08
CA LYS A 90 1.28 10.67 -7.54
C LYS A 90 0.11 9.99 -8.23
N ILE A 91 -0.59 9.08 -7.54
CA ILE A 91 -1.80 8.43 -8.06
C ILE A 91 -3.08 9.17 -7.64
N GLY A 92 -2.94 10.36 -7.05
CA GLY A 92 -4.05 11.23 -6.65
C GLY A 92 -4.69 10.89 -5.31
N VAL A 93 -4.04 10.08 -4.48
CA VAL A 93 -4.51 9.71 -3.14
C VAL A 93 -3.82 10.59 -2.11
N ASN A 94 -4.63 11.30 -1.33
CA ASN A 94 -4.13 12.13 -0.24
C ASN A 94 -4.14 11.33 1.07
N VAL A 95 -3.04 11.44 1.83
CA VAL A 95 -2.89 10.86 3.17
C VAL A 95 -3.09 11.96 4.21
N TYR A 96 -4.06 11.79 5.10
CA TYR A 96 -4.34 12.75 6.17
C TYR A 96 -3.97 12.18 7.53
N ASN A 97 -3.83 13.06 8.52
CA ASN A 97 -3.57 12.69 9.91
C ASN A 97 -2.27 11.88 10.11
N THR A 98 -1.27 12.14 9.27
CA THR A 98 0.05 11.52 9.38
C THR A 98 0.64 11.78 10.78
N PRO A 99 1.17 10.76 11.48
CA PRO A 99 1.71 10.92 12.82
C PRO A 99 2.75 12.04 12.88
N ARG A 100 2.62 12.94 13.86
CA ARG A 100 3.65 13.94 14.16
C ARG A 100 4.95 13.24 14.57
N GLN A 101 6.10 13.85 14.32
CA GLN A 101 7.43 13.27 14.61
C GLN A 101 7.56 12.74 16.06
N GLU A 102 6.98 13.46 17.02
CA GLU A 102 6.94 13.10 18.44
C GLU A 102 6.03 11.90 18.75
N SER A 103 5.08 11.59 17.86
CA SER A 103 4.13 10.48 17.96
C SER A 103 4.57 9.23 17.18
N MET A 104 5.66 9.33 16.41
CA MET A 104 6.24 8.22 15.66
C MET A 104 6.84 7.15 16.57
N THR A 105 7.03 7.47 17.86
CA THR A 105 7.58 6.57 18.88
C THR A 105 6.55 5.58 19.49
N VAL A 106 5.26 5.75 19.17
CA VAL A 106 4.17 4.95 19.78
C VAL A 106 3.74 3.83 18.82
N CYS A 107 3.86 2.58 19.28
CA CYS A 107 3.43 1.40 18.54
C CYS A 107 1.95 1.48 18.13
N TYR A 108 1.64 0.99 16.93
CA TYR A 108 0.28 0.67 16.45
C TYR A 108 -0.64 1.84 16.08
N LYS A 109 -0.12 2.93 15.51
CA LYS A 109 -1.00 3.87 14.80
C LYS A 109 -0.93 3.64 13.29
N PRO A 110 -2.09 3.56 12.59
CA PRO A 110 -2.11 3.58 11.14
C PRO A 110 -1.39 4.84 10.64
N LEU A 111 -0.69 4.74 9.50
CA LEU A 111 0.05 5.85 8.88
C LEU A 111 -0.78 7.13 8.71
N GLY A 112 -2.10 6.99 8.64
CA GLY A 112 -3.04 8.05 8.40
C GLY A 112 -4.32 7.47 7.81
N GLU A 113 -5.27 8.34 7.51
CA GLU A 113 -6.47 7.98 6.76
C GLU A 113 -6.21 8.25 5.28
N ILE A 114 -6.37 7.22 4.45
CA ILE A 114 -6.35 7.33 2.99
C ILE A 114 -7.75 7.71 2.49
N THR A 115 -7.81 8.63 1.54
CA THR A 115 -9.09 9.17 1.05
C THR A 115 -9.90 8.21 0.20
N GLU A 116 -9.24 7.24 -0.41
CA GLU A 116 -9.83 6.30 -1.35
C GLU A 116 -9.21 4.91 -1.18
N ASN A 117 -9.94 3.86 -1.57
CA ASN A 117 -9.40 2.50 -1.57
C ASN A 117 -8.27 2.42 -2.60
N VAL A 118 -7.05 2.17 -2.11
CA VAL A 118 -5.88 2.04 -2.96
C VAL A 118 -5.70 0.58 -3.35
N ARG A 119 -5.56 0.32 -4.64
CA ARG A 119 -5.15 -0.99 -5.12
C ARG A 119 -3.72 -0.97 -5.60
N PHE A 120 -3.04 -2.09 -5.50
CA PHE A 120 -1.68 -2.23 -6.01
C PHE A 120 -1.41 -3.65 -6.49
N TYR A 121 -0.36 -3.77 -7.28
CA TYR A 121 0.31 -5.03 -7.56
C TYR A 121 1.80 -4.80 -7.41
N PHE A 122 2.61 -5.84 -7.55
CA PHE A 122 4.06 -5.68 -7.65
C PHE A 122 4.62 -6.41 -8.86
N THR A 123 5.67 -5.83 -9.41
CA THR A 123 6.38 -6.32 -10.59
C THR A 123 7.23 -7.56 -10.28
N GLU A 124 7.83 -8.16 -11.30
CA GLU A 124 8.82 -9.23 -11.15
C GLU A 124 10.03 -8.79 -10.31
N SER A 125 10.46 -7.53 -10.47
CA SER A 125 11.52 -6.94 -9.65
C SER A 125 11.09 -6.72 -8.19
N GLY A 126 9.81 -6.89 -7.87
CA GLY A 126 9.23 -6.69 -6.55
C GLY A 126 8.87 -5.23 -6.27
N LEU A 127 8.95 -4.33 -7.25
CA LEU A 127 8.53 -2.94 -7.09
C LEU A 127 7.01 -2.90 -6.89
N CYS A 128 6.57 -2.27 -5.80
CA CYS A 128 5.16 -2.01 -5.54
C CYS A 128 4.63 -0.90 -6.46
N VAL A 129 3.55 -1.18 -7.19
CA VAL A 129 2.91 -0.26 -8.12
C VAL A 129 1.49 0.01 -7.66
N PHE A 130 1.26 1.21 -7.11
CA PHE A 130 -0.06 1.68 -6.71
C PHE A 130 -0.87 2.12 -7.94
N LEU A 131 -2.16 1.81 -7.94
CA LEU A 131 -3.10 2.12 -8.99
C LEU A 131 -3.98 3.29 -8.57
N CYS A 132 -4.17 4.23 -9.51
CA CYS A 132 -5.11 5.34 -9.33
C CYS A 132 -6.51 4.79 -8.99
N PRO A 133 -7.11 5.19 -7.87
CA PRO A 133 -8.49 4.87 -7.61
C PRO A 133 -9.35 5.60 -8.64
N ASN A 134 -10.35 4.90 -9.18
CA ASN A 134 -11.03 5.17 -10.45
C ASN A 134 -11.76 6.54 -10.59
N ALA A 135 -11.54 7.52 -9.72
CA ALA A 135 -12.28 8.79 -9.70
C ALA A 135 -11.79 9.86 -10.71
N LYS A 136 -10.60 9.74 -11.31
CA LYS A 136 -10.04 10.80 -12.20
C LYS A 136 -10.02 10.48 -13.69
N LEU A 137 -10.54 9.34 -14.12
CA LEU A 137 -10.82 9.10 -15.54
C LEU A 137 -12.17 9.72 -15.90
N LYS A 138 -12.18 11.05 -16.13
CA LYS A 138 -13.30 11.66 -16.86
C LYS A 138 -13.31 11.08 -18.26
N ALA A 139 -14.32 10.26 -18.58
CA ALA A 139 -14.63 9.97 -19.97
C ALA A 139 -14.89 11.31 -20.66
N VAL A 140 -14.00 11.72 -21.56
CA VAL A 140 -14.25 12.87 -22.43
C VAL A 140 -15.38 12.43 -23.37
N PRO A 141 -16.58 13.03 -23.32
CA PRO A 141 -17.62 12.70 -24.27
C PRO A 141 -17.08 13.04 -25.66
N THR A 142 -16.98 12.05 -26.54
CA THR A 142 -16.67 12.28 -27.94
C THR A 142 -17.77 13.20 -28.48
N LEU A 143 -17.40 14.41 -28.89
CA LEU A 143 -18.33 15.34 -29.55
C LEU A 143 -18.89 14.64 -30.78
N ILE A 144 -20.14 14.18 -30.69
CA ILE A 144 -20.90 13.73 -31.85
C ILE A 144 -21.07 14.97 -32.72
N HIS A 145 -20.30 15.05 -33.80
CA HIS A 145 -20.51 16.01 -34.87
C HIS A 145 -21.89 15.72 -35.48
N ARG A 146 -22.91 16.46 -35.03
CA ARG A 146 -24.18 16.52 -35.75
C ARG A 146 -23.93 17.35 -37.00
N SER A 147 -23.81 16.69 -38.15
CA SER A 147 -24.00 17.34 -39.44
C SER A 147 -25.47 17.76 -39.52
N PHE A 148 -25.73 19.06 -39.51
CA PHE A 148 -27.01 19.58 -39.96
C PHE A 148 -27.03 19.46 -41.49
N GLY A 149 -28.01 18.71 -41.99
CA GLY A 149 -28.37 18.68 -43.40
C GLY A 149 -29.13 19.92 -43.82
#